data_AF-A0A6I3T344-F1
#
_entry.id   AF-A0A6I3T344-F1
#
_cell.length_a   1.000
_cell.length_b   1.000
_cell.length_c   1.000
_cell.angle_alpha   90.00
_cell.angle_beta   90.00
_cell.angle_gamma   90.00
#
_symmetry.space_group_name_H-M   'P 1'
#
loop_
_entity.id
_entity.type
_entity.pdbx_description
1 polymer ?
#
loop_
_entity_poly.entity_id
_entity_poly.type
_entity_poly.pdbx_seq_one_letter_code
_entity_poly.pdbx_strand_id
1 'polypeptide(L)'
;MTDTTLQTAQAAQAAYDPDRLFDTLRQRLQLHSDKALAKLLQIAPPLLARLRQSGVPVSGSLLMRIHDATGIAIDELRRVLGDRRQRLRLSFANVNRAALPA
;
A
#
# COMPACT_ATOMS: atom_id res chain seq x y z
N MET A 1 24.68 20.56 37.75
CA MET A 1 25.04 19.17 38.07
C MET A 1 23.90 18.32 37.52
N THR A 2 24.18 17.55 36.46
CA THR A 2 23.33 16.55 35.76
C THR A 2 21.97 17.06 35.24
N ASP A 3 21.81 17.47 33.98
CA ASP A 3 21.88 16.65 32.74
C ASP A 3 21.08 15.35 32.89
N THR A 4 19.82 15.36 32.44
CA THR A 4 18.92 14.23 32.10
C THR A 4 17.52 14.87 32.01
N THR A 5 17.02 15.24 30.85
CA THR A 5 16.22 14.32 30.03
C THR A 5 16.25 14.84 28.59
N LEU A 6 17.25 14.38 27.85
CA LEU A 6 17.20 14.30 26.40
C LEU A 6 16.08 13.32 25.99
N GLN A 7 15.57 13.54 24.79
CA GLN A 7 15.09 12.47 23.92
C GLN A 7 13.66 11.93 24.12
N THR A 8 12.65 12.75 23.82
CA THR A 8 11.40 12.22 23.21
C THR A 8 11.14 12.86 21.86
N ALA A 9 12.19 12.99 21.04
CA ALA A 9 12.04 13.02 19.59
C ALA A 9 11.62 11.62 19.12
N GLN A 10 10.39 11.21 19.43
CA GLN A 10 9.73 10.11 18.74
C GLN A 10 9.43 10.63 17.33
N ALA A 11 10.44 10.53 16.47
CA ALA A 11 10.28 10.61 15.03
C ALA A 11 9.06 9.76 14.69
N ALA A 12 7.97 10.41 14.28
CA ALA A 12 6.74 9.78 13.84
C ALA A 12 7.13 8.78 12.76
N GLN A 13 7.30 7.53 13.15
CA GLN A 13 7.55 6.47 12.21
C GLN A 13 6.26 6.37 11.45
N ALA A 14 6.21 6.93 10.23
CA ALA A 14 5.09 6.74 9.33
C ALA A 14 4.92 5.23 9.19
N ALA A 15 4.01 4.68 9.99
CA ALA A 15 3.74 3.27 10.06
C ALA A 15 3.20 2.90 8.69
N TYR A 16 3.68 1.78 8.16
CA TYR A 16 3.20 1.26 6.90
C TYR A 16 1.68 1.06 6.99
N ASP A 17 0.92 1.86 6.24
CA ASP A 17 -0.53 1.95 6.36
C ASP A 17 -1.18 1.93 4.97
N PRO A 18 -1.59 0.75 4.48
CA PRO A 18 -2.25 0.61 3.19
C PRO A 18 -3.64 1.22 3.17
N ASP A 19 -4.34 1.30 4.31
CA ASP A 19 -5.67 1.91 4.37
C ASP A 19 -5.61 3.40 4.03
N ARG A 20 -4.63 4.12 4.60
CA ARG A 20 -4.36 5.53 4.26
C ARG A 20 -4.12 5.74 2.78
N LEU A 21 -3.38 4.85 2.12
CA LEU A 21 -3.16 4.93 0.69
C LEU A 21 -4.50 4.88 -0.06
N PHE A 22 -5.32 3.86 0.20
CA PHE A 22 -6.59 3.71 -0.50
C PHE A 22 -7.59 4.82 -0.18
N ASP A 23 -7.63 5.31 1.06
CA ASP A 23 -8.49 6.44 1.42
C ASP A 23 -8.04 7.73 0.73
N THR A 24 -6.73 7.97 0.64
CA THR A 24 -6.18 9.11 -0.12
C THR A 24 -6.56 9.00 -1.58
N LEU A 25 -6.45 7.82 -2.19
CA LEU A 25 -6.87 7.59 -3.57
C LEU A 25 -8.37 7.84 -3.75
N ARG A 26 -9.21 7.37 -2.82
CA ARG A 26 -10.66 7.62 -2.86
C ARG A 26 -10.99 9.10 -2.79
N GLN A 27 -10.32 9.85 -1.90
CA GLN A 27 -10.53 11.28 -1.77
C GLN A 27 -10.07 12.05 -3.02
N ARG A 28 -8.87 11.74 -3.54
CA ARG A 28 -8.31 12.41 -4.73
C ARG A 28 -9.14 12.14 -5.99
N LEU A 29 -9.69 10.94 -6.12
CA LEU A 29 -10.47 10.51 -7.29
C LEU A 29 -11.99 10.69 -7.09
N GLN A 30 -12.41 11.25 -5.95
CA GLN A 30 -13.83 11.43 -5.58
C GLN A 30 -14.65 10.13 -5.67
N LEU A 31 -14.07 9.00 -5.25
CA LEU A 31 -14.70 7.69 -5.32
C LEU A 31 -15.45 7.35 -4.03
N HIS A 32 -16.75 7.12 -4.17
CA HIS A 32 -17.63 6.77 -3.06
C HIS A 32 -17.48 5.33 -2.54
N SER A 33 -16.85 4.44 -3.33
CA SER A 33 -16.77 3.03 -2.99
C SER A 33 -15.43 2.39 -3.38
N ASP A 34 -14.97 1.50 -2.51
CA ASP A 34 -13.85 0.57 -2.76
C ASP A 34 -14.06 -0.26 -4.03
N LYS A 35 -15.31 -0.56 -4.40
CA LYS A 35 -15.63 -1.24 -5.65
C LYS A 35 -15.28 -0.39 -6.88
N ALA A 36 -15.51 0.92 -6.81
CA ALA A 36 -15.19 1.83 -7.90
C ALA A 36 -13.66 2.00 -8.01
N LEU A 37 -12.97 2.10 -6.88
CA LEU A 37 -11.52 2.12 -6.84
C LEU A 37 -10.92 0.82 -7.40
N ALA A 38 -11.45 -0.34 -7.01
CA ALA A 38 -11.00 -1.64 -7.51
C ALA A 38 -11.17 -1.75 -9.04
N LYS A 39 -12.28 -1.24 -9.60
CA LYS A 39 -12.51 -1.19 -11.05
C LYS A 39 -11.50 -0.28 -11.75
N LEU A 40 -11.25 0.92 -11.21
CA LEU A 40 -10.28 1.85 -11.78
C LEU A 40 -8.87 1.27 -11.78
N LEU A 41 -8.49 0.64 -10.66
CA LEU A 41 -7.20 -0.02 -10.52
C LEU A 41 -7.12 -1.38 -11.24
N GLN A 42 -8.20 -1.82 -11.90
CA GLN A 42 -8.34 -3.13 -12.54
C GLN A 42 -7.93 -4.30 -11.63
N ILE A 43 -8.29 -4.23 -10.35
CA ILE A 43 -8.08 -5.29 -9.36
C ILE A 43 -9.41 -5.88 -8.92
N ALA A 44 -9.37 -7.13 -8.44
CA ALA A 44 -10.55 -7.76 -7.86
C ALA A 44 -10.95 -7.03 -6.56
N PRO A 45 -12.24 -6.69 -6.35
CA PRO A 45 -12.73 -6.15 -5.08
C PRO A 45 -12.30 -6.93 -3.81
N PRO A 46 -12.28 -8.29 -3.80
CA PRO A 46 -11.79 -9.03 -2.63
C PRO A 46 -10.29 -8.82 -2.38
N LEU A 47 -9.49 -8.52 -3.39
CA LEU A 47 -8.07 -8.21 -3.20
C LEU A 47 -7.89 -6.87 -2.48
N LEU A 48 -8.64 -5.84 -2.86
CA LEU A 48 -8.59 -4.54 -2.18
C LEU A 48 -9.04 -4.66 -0.72
N ALA A 49 -10.12 -5.41 -0.44
CA ALA A 49 -10.55 -5.68 0.93
C ALA A 49 -9.46 -6.40 1.76
N ARG A 50 -8.73 -7.37 1.17
CA ARG A 50 -7.62 -8.05 1.85
C ARG A 50 -6.39 -7.15 2.05
N LEU A 51 -6.08 -6.27 1.11
CA LEU A 51 -4.99 -5.29 1.26
C LEU A 51 -5.25 -4.32 2.41
N ARG A 52 -6.52 -3.96 2.62
CA ARG A 52 -7.00 -3.16 3.76
C ARG A 52 -6.94 -3.94 5.07
N GLN A 53 -7.58 -5.11 5.12
CA GLN A 53 -7.80 -5.84 6.37
C GLN A 53 -6.63 -6.71 6.84
N SER A 54 -5.87 -7.31 5.91
CA SER A 54 -4.97 -8.42 6.23
C SER A 54 -3.49 -8.03 6.23
N GLY A 55 -3.17 -6.73 6.18
CA GLY A 55 -1.80 -6.22 6.25
C GLY A 55 -0.90 -6.74 5.12
N VAL A 56 -1.49 -7.15 3.99
CA VAL A 56 -0.70 -7.64 2.85
C VAL A 56 0.19 -6.50 2.37
N PRO A 57 1.50 -6.73 2.23
CA PRO A 57 2.37 -5.74 1.63
C PRO A 57 1.89 -5.41 0.21
N VAL A 58 1.65 -4.12 -0.06
CA VAL A 58 1.43 -3.57 -1.39
C VAL A 58 2.71 -3.83 -2.17
N SER A 59 2.62 -4.68 -3.19
CA SER A 59 3.74 -5.01 -4.06
C SER A 59 4.09 -3.83 -4.97
N GLY A 60 5.35 -3.74 -5.40
CA GLY A 60 5.78 -2.71 -6.36
C GLY A 60 4.96 -2.71 -7.66
N SER A 61 4.55 -3.89 -8.14
CA SER A 61 3.67 -4.02 -9.31
C SER A 61 2.29 -3.41 -9.09
N LEU A 62 1.75 -3.45 -7.87
CA LEU A 62 0.48 -2.80 -7.55
C LEU A 62 0.64 -1.28 -7.46
N LEU A 63 1.74 -0.79 -6.89
CA LEU A 63 2.06 0.65 -6.91
C LEU A 63 2.19 1.18 -8.33
N MET A 64 2.86 0.44 -9.22
CA MET A 64 2.99 0.81 -10.64
C MET A 64 1.62 0.85 -11.33
N ARG A 65 0.77 -0.14 -11.08
CA ARG A 65 -0.61 -0.12 -11.59
C ARG A 65 -1.43 1.05 -11.06
N ILE A 66 -1.26 1.42 -9.79
CA ILE A 66 -1.90 2.61 -9.22
C ILE A 66 -1.38 3.87 -9.91
N HIS A 67 -0.07 3.97 -10.14
CA HIS A 67 0.52 5.07 -10.89
C HIS A 67 -0.09 5.18 -12.29
N ASP A 68 -0.15 4.09 -13.05
CA ASP A 68 -0.71 4.09 -14.41
C ASP A 68 -2.20 4.49 -14.44
N ALA A 69 -2.98 4.05 -13.45
CA ALA A 69 -4.42 4.31 -13.39
C ALA A 69 -4.78 5.71 -12.85
N THR A 70 -3.91 6.32 -12.03
CA THR A 70 -4.21 7.58 -11.32
C THR A 70 -3.32 8.75 -11.72
N GLY A 71 -2.21 8.49 -12.40
CA GLY A 71 -1.17 9.47 -12.72
C GLY A 71 -0.31 9.90 -11.53
N ILE A 72 -0.57 9.39 -10.31
CA ILE A 72 0.16 9.81 -9.11
C ILE A 72 1.56 9.20 -9.12
N ALA A 73 2.60 10.01 -8.90
CA ALA A 73 3.98 9.54 -8.88
C ALA A 73 4.20 8.43 -7.85
N ILE A 74 5.00 7.42 -8.20
CA ILE A 74 5.32 6.30 -7.31
C ILE A 74 5.92 6.77 -5.98
N ASP A 75 6.72 7.85 -5.99
CA ASP A 75 7.28 8.45 -4.78
C ASP A 75 6.22 9.04 -3.86
N GLU A 76 5.17 9.67 -4.40
CA GLU A 76 4.05 10.17 -3.61
C GLU A 76 3.26 9.00 -3.02
N LEU A 77 2.98 7.96 -3.81
CA LEU A 77 2.31 6.75 -3.32
C LEU A 77 3.10 6.09 -2.17
N ARG A 78 4.43 6.01 -2.28
CA ARG A 78 5.30 5.49 -1.23
C ARG A 78 5.28 6.36 0.03
N ARG A 79 5.29 7.69 -0.12
CA ARG A 79 5.19 8.62 1.01
C ARG A 79 3.86 8.44 1.75
N VAL A 80 2.74 8.38 1.02
CA VAL A 80 1.40 8.18 1.62
C VAL A 80 1.30 6.82 2.31
N LEU A 81 1.85 5.78 1.69
CA LEU A 81 1.89 4.42 2.25
C LEU A 81 2.81 4.29 3.49
N GLY A 82 3.68 5.27 3.74
CA GLY A 82 4.76 5.14 4.73
C GLY A 82 5.80 4.08 4.33
N ASP A 83 5.87 3.76 3.03
CA ASP A 83 6.72 2.69 2.53
C ASP A 83 8.17 3.14 2.38
N ARG A 84 9.01 2.69 3.33
CA ARG A 84 10.47 2.92 3.30
C ARG A 84 11.26 1.82 2.60
N ARG A 85 10.60 0.91 1.86
CA ARG A 85 11.29 -0.20 1.16
C ARG A 85 12.07 0.32 -0.05
N GLN A 86 13.24 0.89 0.20
CA GLN A 86 14.23 1.22 -0.83
C GLN A 86 15.05 -0.01 -1.29
N ARG A 87 14.97 -1.14 -0.60
CA ARG A 87 15.69 -2.38 -0.97
C ARG A 87 14.67 -3.49 -1.25
N LEU A 88 14.75 -4.04 -2.47
CA LEU A 88 13.89 -5.09 -3.02
C LEU A 88 13.45 -6.11 -1.95
N ARG A 89 12.16 -6.12 -1.62
CA ARG A 89 11.53 -7.28 -1.00
C ARG A 89 10.77 -7.99 -2.10
N LEU A 90 11.38 -9.04 -2.65
CA LEU A 90 10.75 -9.95 -3.61
C LEU A 90 9.68 -10.75 -2.88
N SER A 91 8.48 -10.18 -2.77
CA SER A 91 7.31 -10.91 -2.28
C SER A 91 6.83 -11.86 -3.37
N PHE A 92 7.41 -13.06 -3.43
CA PHE A 92 6.83 -14.19 -4.16
C PHE A 92 5.62 -14.70 -3.38
N ALA A 93 4.48 -14.03 -3.50
CA ALA A 93 3.18 -14.53 -3.03
C ALA A 93 2.18 -14.26 -4.15
N ASN A 94 1.51 -15.21 -4.78
CA ASN A 94 1.08 -16.54 -4.34
C ASN A 94 0.95 -17.41 -5.61
N VAL A 95 1.82 -18.41 -5.83
CA VAL A 95 1.58 -19.42 -6.88
C VAL A 95 0.53 -20.36 -6.30
N ASN A 96 -0.74 -20.13 -6.60
CA ASN A 96 -1.77 -21.13 -6.34
C ASN A 96 -1.60 -22.25 -7.36
N ARG A 97 -0.73 -23.21 -7.03
CA ARG A 97 -0.44 -24.40 -7.83
C ARG A 97 -1.57 -25.42 -7.65
N ALA A 98 -2.76 -25.09 -8.12
CA ALA A 98 -3.85 -26.05 -8.24
C ALA A 98 -4.02 -26.42 -9.72
N ALA A 99 -4.04 -27.73 -9.98
CA ALA A 99 -4.21 -28.42 -11.26
C ALA A 99 -2.95 -28.66 -12.11
N LEU A 100 -2.24 -29.73 -11.77
CA LEU A 100 -1.59 -30.63 -12.73
C LEU A 100 -2.06 -32.05 -12.38
N PRO A 101 -3.10 -32.60 -13.03
CA PRO A 101 -3.31 -34.04 -13.01
C PRO A 101 -2.21 -34.73 -13.82
N ALA A 102 -1.76 -35.87 -13.29
CA ALA A 102 -0.70 -36.73 -13.82
C ALA A 102 -1.07 -37.37 -15.18
#